data_AF-A0A0E3SH71-F1
#
_entry.id   AF-A0A0E3SH71-F1
#
_cell.length_a   1.000
_cell.length_b   1.000
_cell.length_c   1.000
_cell.angle_alpha   90.00
_cell.angle_beta   90.00
_cell.angle_gamma   90.00
#
_symmetry.space_group_name_H-M   'P 1'
#
loop_
_entity.id
_entity.type
_entity.pdbx_description
1 polymer ?
#
loop_
_entity_poly.entity_id
_entity_poly.type
_entity_poly.pdbx_seq_one_letter_code
_entity_poly.pdbx_strand_id
1 'polypeptide(L)'
;MLAVQYFYEKLNFSAVFSKHKSRGLDLNSLLIGLVSYKLTENFSVKETGKWLNQEEILEILNLESFHEKVLYRTFELLGRNKEEILSDILGNLFSVYDFEETNINLDWTSITLYGTKSKLGKYGYSRDHRPDKLQITIGVSELKNQLTYPLELQSTKEMFLICNIFLRLITSFMTI
;
A
#
# COMPACT_ATOMS: atom_id res chain seq x y z
N MET A 1 -10.96 -11.05 2.20
CA MET A 1 -11.60 -10.59 0.94
C MET A 1 -12.88 -9.81 1.19
N LEU A 2 -13.86 -10.33 1.95
CA LEU A 2 -15.11 -9.61 2.26
C LEU A 2 -14.91 -8.21 2.87
N ALA A 3 -13.99 -8.08 3.84
CA ALA A 3 -13.66 -6.78 4.42
C ALA A 3 -13.10 -5.80 3.36
N VAL A 4 -12.29 -6.30 2.42
CA VAL A 4 -11.72 -5.48 1.34
C VAL A 4 -12.85 -5.00 0.43
N GLN A 5 -13.76 -5.89 0.02
CA GLN A 5 -14.92 -5.52 -0.80
C GLN A 5 -15.81 -4.48 -0.12
N TYR A 6 -16.11 -4.67 1.18
CA TYR A 6 -16.88 -3.70 1.96
C TYR A 6 -16.26 -2.30 1.93
N PHE A 7 -14.96 -2.18 2.17
CA PHE A 7 -14.29 -0.88 2.13
C PHE A 7 -14.15 -0.34 0.70
N TYR A 8 -14.01 -1.22 -0.29
CA TYR A 8 -13.97 -0.85 -1.71
C TYR A 8 -15.27 -0.16 -2.14
N GLU A 9 -16.41 -0.69 -1.71
CA GLU A 9 -17.73 -0.11 -1.93
C GLU A 9 -17.93 1.16 -1.12
N LYS A 10 -17.65 1.10 0.20
CA LYS A 10 -17.85 2.24 1.12
C LYS A 10 -17.07 3.48 0.68
N LEU A 11 -15.85 3.31 0.16
CA LEU A 11 -15.00 4.40 -0.31
C LEU A 11 -15.12 4.65 -1.81
N ASN A 12 -16.08 4.02 -2.49
CA ASN A 12 -16.33 4.15 -3.92
C ASN A 12 -15.05 4.02 -4.78
N PHE A 13 -14.19 3.06 -4.44
CA PHE A 13 -12.93 2.83 -5.14
C PHE A 13 -13.16 2.39 -6.58
N SER A 14 -14.31 1.78 -6.90
CA SER A 14 -14.64 1.43 -8.27
C SER A 14 -14.61 2.65 -9.21
N ALA A 15 -15.15 3.80 -8.77
CA ALA A 15 -15.11 5.03 -9.56
C ALA A 15 -13.68 5.57 -9.75
N VAL A 16 -12.83 5.41 -8.72
CA VAL A 16 -11.42 5.84 -8.77
C VAL A 16 -10.65 5.04 -9.80
N PHE A 17 -10.76 3.70 -9.77
CA PHE A 17 -9.90 2.85 -10.60
C PHE A 17 -10.44 2.63 -12.00
N SER A 18 -11.77 2.56 -12.19
CA SER A 18 -12.37 2.23 -13.48
C SER A 18 -12.05 3.22 -14.60
N LYS A 19 -11.80 4.50 -14.27
CA LYS A 19 -11.39 5.51 -15.27
C LYS A 19 -10.00 5.29 -15.87
N HIS A 20 -9.14 4.49 -15.22
CA HIS A 20 -7.78 4.25 -15.69
C HIS A 20 -7.63 3.02 -16.58
N LYS A 21 -8.65 2.16 -16.69
CA LYS A 21 -8.59 0.95 -17.53
C LYS A 21 -9.93 0.67 -18.20
N SER A 22 -9.93 0.68 -19.54
CA SER A 22 -11.12 0.46 -20.35
C SER A 22 -11.21 -0.91 -21.02
N ARG A 23 -10.12 -1.71 -21.03
CA ARG A 23 -10.04 -3.00 -21.76
C ARG A 23 -9.25 -4.06 -20.99
N GLY A 24 -9.56 -5.32 -21.26
CA GLY A 24 -8.94 -6.50 -20.65
C GLY A 24 -9.62 -6.91 -19.34
N LEU A 25 -8.93 -7.68 -18.51
CA LEU A 25 -9.44 -8.11 -17.20
C LEU A 25 -9.84 -6.91 -16.34
N ASP A 26 -10.88 -7.08 -15.52
CA ASP A 26 -11.36 -6.01 -14.64
C ASP A 26 -10.27 -5.55 -13.67
N LEU A 27 -10.01 -4.24 -13.65
CA LEU A 27 -9.00 -3.65 -12.77
C LEU A 27 -9.43 -3.78 -11.31
N ASN A 28 -10.72 -3.59 -11.03
CA ASN A 28 -11.22 -3.54 -9.65
C ASN A 28 -11.09 -4.90 -8.97
N SER A 29 -11.49 -5.98 -9.65
CA SER A 29 -11.30 -7.36 -9.21
C SER A 29 -9.83 -7.71 -8.97
N LEU A 30 -8.93 -7.32 -9.88
CA LEU A 30 -7.49 -7.51 -9.68
C LEU A 30 -6.99 -6.78 -8.43
N LEU A 31 -7.43 -5.55 -8.19
CA LEU A 31 -7.04 -4.76 -7.01
C LEU A 31 -7.60 -5.35 -5.72
N ILE A 32 -8.86 -5.78 -5.69
CA ILE A 32 -9.47 -6.45 -4.54
C ILE A 32 -8.69 -7.71 -4.20
N GLY A 33 -8.33 -8.51 -5.21
CA GLY A 33 -7.50 -9.70 -5.05
C GLY A 33 -6.10 -9.39 -4.51
N LEU A 34 -5.40 -8.42 -5.11
CA LEU A 34 -4.08 -7.97 -4.69
C LEU A 34 -4.05 -7.48 -3.24
N VAL A 35 -5.00 -6.61 -2.87
CA VAL A 35 -5.13 -6.07 -1.51
C VAL A 35 -5.47 -7.19 -0.55
N SER A 36 -6.43 -8.05 -0.90
CA SER A 36 -6.83 -9.18 -0.05
C SER A 36 -5.66 -10.10 0.24
N TYR A 37 -4.89 -10.48 -0.79
CA TYR A 37 -3.72 -11.32 -0.61
C TYR A 37 -2.66 -10.62 0.24
N LYS A 38 -2.41 -9.32 0.02
CA LYS A 38 -1.41 -8.56 0.80
C LYS A 38 -1.76 -8.45 2.29
N LEU A 39 -3.06 -8.47 2.61
CA LEU A 39 -3.53 -8.38 4.00
C LEU A 39 -3.45 -9.69 4.74
N THR A 40 -3.63 -10.80 4.05
CA THR A 40 -3.51 -12.13 4.64
C THR A 40 -2.07 -12.62 4.62
N GLU A 41 -1.33 -12.32 3.56
CA GLU A 41 -0.01 -12.87 3.24
C GLU A 41 0.92 -11.78 2.70
N ASN A 42 2.24 -11.90 2.93
CA ASN A 42 3.21 -10.87 2.53
C ASN A 42 4.15 -11.27 1.38
N PHE A 43 3.74 -12.22 0.54
CA PHE A 43 4.60 -12.76 -0.52
C PHE A 43 4.72 -11.87 -1.77
N SER A 44 5.61 -12.28 -2.68
CA SER A 44 5.93 -11.58 -3.93
C SER A 44 4.75 -11.54 -4.92
N VAL A 45 4.80 -10.65 -5.92
CA VAL A 45 3.81 -10.52 -7.00
C VAL A 45 3.59 -11.85 -7.74
N LYS A 46 4.65 -12.64 -7.91
CA LYS A 46 4.57 -13.97 -8.53
C LYS A 46 3.67 -14.92 -7.74
N GLU A 47 3.85 -14.97 -6.42
CA GLU A 47 3.02 -15.81 -5.55
C GLU A 47 1.58 -15.29 -5.49
N THR A 48 1.39 -13.97 -5.53
CA THR A 48 0.05 -13.38 -5.66
C THR A 48 -0.63 -13.80 -6.97
N GLY A 49 0.11 -13.82 -8.08
CA GLY A 49 -0.39 -14.30 -9.36
C GLY A 49 -0.84 -15.75 -9.32
N LYS A 50 -0.07 -16.62 -8.65
CA LYS A 50 -0.47 -18.03 -8.47
C LYS A 50 -1.72 -18.16 -7.60
N TRP A 51 -1.77 -17.44 -6.48
CA TRP A 51 -2.91 -17.47 -5.57
C TRP A 51 -4.19 -16.97 -6.24
N LEU A 52 -4.12 -15.88 -7.01
CA LEU A 52 -5.25 -15.35 -7.75
C LEU A 52 -5.75 -16.27 -8.87
N ASN A 53 -4.91 -17.20 -9.34
CA ASN A 53 -5.28 -18.17 -10.39
C ASN A 53 -5.85 -19.48 -9.81
N GLN A 54 -6.12 -19.56 -8.51
CA GLN A 54 -6.91 -20.65 -7.94
C GLN A 54 -8.37 -20.53 -8.41
N GLU A 55 -9.00 -21.65 -8.78
CA GLU A 55 -10.35 -21.68 -9.37
C GLU A 55 -11.37 -20.95 -8.48
N GLU A 56 -11.31 -21.17 -7.17
CA GLU A 56 -12.22 -20.56 -6.20
C GLU A 56 -12.07 -19.04 -6.13
N ILE A 57 -10.83 -18.54 -6.26
CA ILE A 57 -10.55 -17.10 -6.20
C ILE A 57 -10.94 -16.41 -7.51
N LEU A 58 -10.69 -17.06 -8.65
CA LEU A 58 -11.14 -16.61 -9.96
C LEU A 58 -12.66 -16.50 -10.01
N GLU A 59 -13.38 -17.49 -9.50
CA GLU A 59 -14.85 -17.46 -9.41
C GLU A 59 -15.35 -16.31 -8.53
N ILE A 60 -14.79 -16.13 -7.32
CA ILE A 60 -15.25 -15.07 -6.41
C ILE A 60 -14.98 -13.67 -6.98
N LEU A 61 -13.87 -13.49 -7.69
CA LEU A 61 -13.50 -12.20 -8.30
C LEU A 61 -14.08 -12.02 -9.71
N ASN A 62 -14.78 -13.02 -10.24
CA ASN A 62 -15.27 -13.07 -11.62
C ASN A 62 -14.16 -12.75 -12.64
N LEU A 63 -13.01 -13.43 -12.49
CA LEU A 63 -11.83 -13.30 -13.35
C LEU A 63 -11.59 -14.59 -14.12
N GLU A 64 -11.09 -14.46 -15.34
CA GLU A 64 -10.49 -15.59 -16.08
C GLU A 64 -9.04 -15.79 -15.66
N SER A 65 -8.51 -17.01 -15.82
CA SER A 65 -7.10 -17.29 -15.55
C SER A 65 -6.18 -16.41 -16.40
N PHE A 66 -5.09 -15.93 -15.79
CA PHE A 66 -4.21 -14.94 -16.41
C PHE A 66 -2.73 -15.16 -16.07
N HIS A 67 -1.85 -14.71 -16.96
CA HIS A 67 -0.41 -14.72 -16.71
C HIS A 67 -0.03 -13.64 -15.69
N GLU A 68 0.90 -13.94 -14.77
CA GLU A 68 1.44 -13.00 -13.75
C GLU A 68 1.85 -11.61 -14.28
N LYS A 69 2.21 -11.49 -15.57
CA LYS A 69 2.55 -10.22 -16.24
C LYS A 69 1.41 -9.20 -16.20
N VAL A 70 0.16 -9.67 -16.08
CA VAL A 70 -1.01 -8.79 -15.92
C VAL A 70 -0.93 -8.00 -14.62
N LEU A 71 -0.41 -8.58 -13.53
CA LEU A 71 -0.25 -7.87 -12.26
C LEU A 71 0.83 -6.79 -12.37
N TYR A 72 1.96 -7.08 -13.00
CA TYR A 72 3.00 -6.05 -13.22
C TYR A 72 2.50 -4.88 -14.07
N ARG A 73 1.74 -5.15 -15.14
CA ARG A 73 1.09 -4.10 -15.94
C ARG A 73 0.06 -3.31 -15.14
N THR A 74 -0.63 -3.98 -14.22
CA THR A 74 -1.57 -3.33 -13.30
C THR A 74 -0.82 -2.36 -12.39
N PHE A 75 0.30 -2.75 -11.81
CA PHE A 75 1.13 -1.84 -11.01
C PHE A 75 1.70 -0.67 -11.81
N GLU A 76 2.15 -0.91 -13.04
CA GLU A 76 2.63 0.16 -13.92
C GLU A 76 1.53 1.18 -14.25
N LEU A 77 0.29 0.70 -14.46
CA LEU A 77 -0.86 1.58 -14.65
C LEU A 77 -1.16 2.42 -13.42
N LEU A 78 -1.18 1.81 -12.22
CA LEU A 78 -1.37 2.54 -10.97
C LEU A 78 -0.26 3.58 -10.76
N GLY A 79 1.00 3.20 -11.01
CA GLY A 79 2.15 4.06 -10.83
C GLY A 79 2.12 5.29 -11.74
N ARG A 80 1.68 5.13 -13.00
CA ARG A 80 1.53 6.25 -13.94
C ARG A 80 0.44 7.26 -13.52
N ASN A 81 -0.59 6.81 -12.82
CA ASN A 81 -1.74 7.63 -12.41
C ASN A 81 -1.75 7.93 -10.90
N LYS A 82 -0.62 7.73 -10.21
CA LYS A 82 -0.54 7.69 -8.75
C LYS A 82 -1.11 8.93 -8.05
N GLU A 83 -0.87 10.11 -8.63
CA GLU A 83 -1.19 11.38 -8.00
C GLU A 83 -2.70 11.63 -8.05
N GLU A 84 -3.30 11.35 -9.19
CA GLU A 84 -4.74 11.41 -9.39
C GLU A 84 -5.46 10.37 -8.52
N ILE A 85 -5.02 9.11 -8.56
CA ILE A 85 -5.57 8.03 -7.73
C ILE A 85 -5.51 8.41 -6.25
N LEU A 86 -4.37 8.92 -5.79
CA LEU A 86 -4.20 9.33 -4.39
C LEU A 86 -5.14 10.47 -4.03
N SER A 87 -5.25 11.48 -4.89
CA SER A 87 -6.17 12.61 -4.70
C SER A 87 -7.62 12.14 -4.57
N ASP A 88 -8.08 11.24 -5.44
CA ASP A 88 -9.45 10.75 -5.40
C ASP A 88 -9.72 9.88 -4.16
N ILE A 89 -8.77 9.00 -3.80
CA ILE A 89 -8.88 8.19 -2.58
C ILE A 89 -9.00 9.11 -1.36
N LEU A 90 -8.16 10.14 -1.28
CA LEU A 90 -8.24 11.13 -0.20
C LEU A 90 -9.58 11.85 -0.21
N GLY A 91 -10.05 12.33 -1.37
CA GLY A 91 -11.36 12.97 -1.51
C GLY A 91 -12.50 12.08 -1.01
N ASN A 92 -12.50 10.79 -1.37
CA ASN A 92 -13.51 9.83 -0.92
C ASN A 92 -13.41 9.53 0.59
N LEU A 93 -12.20 9.50 1.14
CA LEU A 93 -12.02 9.33 2.59
C LEU A 93 -12.59 10.52 3.36
N PHE A 94 -12.28 11.75 2.94
CA PHE A 94 -12.77 12.98 3.56
C PHE A 94 -14.28 13.19 3.40
N SER A 95 -14.89 12.61 2.37
CA SER A 95 -16.35 12.69 2.18
C SER A 95 -17.12 11.67 3.02
N VAL A 96 -16.51 10.51 3.31
CA VAL A 96 -17.14 9.43 4.09
C VAL A 96 -16.88 9.57 5.59
N TYR A 97 -15.72 10.09 5.97
CA TYR A 97 -15.31 10.22 7.36
C TYR A 97 -15.05 11.68 7.69
N ASP A 98 -15.63 12.13 8.81
CA ASP A 98 -15.30 13.41 9.39
C ASP A 98 -14.03 13.25 10.21
N PHE A 99 -12.93 13.83 9.71
CA PHE A 99 -11.67 13.85 10.43
C PHE A 99 -11.54 15.19 11.13
N GLU A 100 -11.72 15.20 12.45
CA GLU A 100 -11.58 16.41 13.29
C GLU A 100 -10.18 17.05 13.13
N GLU A 101 -9.14 16.23 12.96
CA GLU A 101 -7.78 16.68 12.68
C GLU A 101 -7.01 15.76 11.72
N THR A 102 -6.40 16.37 10.70
CA THR A 102 -5.60 15.67 9.68
C THR A 102 -4.16 16.13 9.57
N ASN A 103 -3.75 17.01 10.49
CA ASN A 103 -2.36 17.46 10.56
C ASN A 103 -1.49 16.33 11.10
N ILE A 104 -0.62 15.81 10.25
CA ILE A 104 0.38 14.80 10.59
C ILE A 104 1.76 15.44 10.45
N ASN A 105 2.56 15.40 11.51
CA ASN A 105 3.98 15.66 11.42
C ASN A 105 4.67 14.39 10.94
N LEU A 106 5.33 14.43 9.79
CA LEU A 106 6.02 13.29 9.21
C LEU A 106 7.46 13.66 8.93
N ASP A 107 8.40 12.90 9.50
CA ASP A 107 9.82 13.06 9.25
C ASP A 107 10.51 11.71 9.02
N TRP A 108 11.54 11.73 8.18
CA TRP A 108 12.38 10.57 7.87
C TRP A 108 13.78 10.79 8.44
N THR A 109 14.25 9.89 9.27
CA THR A 109 15.62 9.92 9.80
C THR A 109 16.38 8.65 9.43
N SER A 110 17.71 8.72 9.44
CA SER A 110 18.60 7.59 9.20
C SER A 110 19.47 7.34 10.42
N ILE A 111 19.51 6.09 10.89
CA ILE A 111 20.43 5.66 11.95
C ILE A 111 21.62 4.97 11.31
N THR A 112 22.81 5.51 11.54
CA THR A 112 24.07 4.91 11.10
C THR A 112 24.49 3.77 12.01
N LEU A 113 24.78 2.61 11.43
CA LEU A 113 25.27 1.42 12.12
C LEU A 113 26.79 1.31 11.98
N TYR A 114 27.46 1.08 13.11
CA TYR A 114 28.92 0.88 13.17
C TYR A 114 29.33 -0.59 13.11
N GLY A 115 28.39 -1.52 13.23
CA GLY A 115 28.60 -2.96 13.10
C GLY A 115 27.90 -3.55 11.88
N THR A 116 28.36 -4.72 11.42
CA THR A 116 27.88 -5.38 10.19
C THR A 116 26.85 -6.48 10.44
N LYS A 117 26.48 -6.75 11.70
CA LYS A 117 25.62 -7.88 12.08
C LYS A 117 24.12 -7.64 11.88
N SER A 118 23.69 -6.40 11.64
CA SER A 118 22.27 -6.10 11.47
C SER A 118 21.79 -6.49 10.08
N LYS A 119 20.77 -7.36 10.02
CA LYS A 119 20.13 -7.78 8.75
C LYS A 119 19.30 -6.66 8.10
N LEU A 120 18.96 -5.62 8.86
CA LEU A 120 18.14 -4.49 8.40
C LEU A 120 18.96 -3.34 7.84
N GLY A 121 20.27 -3.31 8.13
CA GLY A 121 21.17 -2.28 7.64
C GLY A 121 21.43 -2.44 6.14
N LYS A 122 21.32 -1.33 5.39
CA LYS A 122 21.70 -1.27 3.97
C LYS A 122 22.62 -0.08 3.72
N TYR A 123 23.51 -0.21 2.75
CA TYR A 123 24.21 0.94 2.19
C TYR A 123 23.24 1.73 1.31
N GLY A 124 23.23 3.05 1.44
CA GLY A 124 22.24 3.88 0.76
C GLY A 124 22.52 5.37 0.89
N TYR A 125 21.57 6.16 0.41
CA TYR A 125 21.64 7.62 0.47
C TYR A 125 21.65 8.08 1.93
N SER A 126 22.78 8.64 2.35
CA SER A 126 23.01 9.07 3.72
C SER A 126 22.72 10.55 3.85
N ARG A 127 21.70 10.92 4.64
CA ARG A 127 21.50 12.33 5.05
C ARG A 127 22.74 12.86 5.80
N ASP A 128 23.39 11.98 6.55
CA ASP A 128 24.61 12.28 7.31
C ASP A 128 25.91 12.19 6.49
N HIS A 129 25.83 12.05 5.16
CA HIS A 129 26.99 11.95 4.25
C HIS A 129 27.97 10.79 4.59
N ARG A 130 27.45 9.67 5.09
CA ARG A 130 28.22 8.45 5.42
C ARG A 130 27.83 7.24 4.56
N PRO A 131 28.06 7.29 3.22
CA PRO A 131 27.77 6.15 2.34
C PRO A 131 28.64 4.92 2.66
N ASP A 132 29.73 5.10 3.42
CA ASP A 132 30.65 4.06 3.88
C ASP A 132 30.08 3.16 4.99
N LYS A 133 28.91 3.50 5.56
CA LYS A 133 28.31 2.80 6.70
C LYS A 133 26.92 2.26 6.38
N LEU A 134 26.59 1.12 6.99
CA LEU A 134 25.24 0.57 6.97
C LEU A 134 24.29 1.52 7.68
N GLN A 135 23.10 1.71 7.12
CA GLN A 135 22.09 2.60 7.67
C GLN A 135 20.73 1.92 7.74
N ILE A 136 19.91 2.38 8.69
CA ILE A 136 18.49 2.05 8.80
C ILE A 136 17.71 3.36 8.68
N THR A 137 16.86 3.45 7.66
CA THR A 137 15.95 4.59 7.50
C THR A 137 14.66 4.33 8.28
N ILE A 138 14.23 5.31 9.07
CA ILE A 138 13.03 5.27 9.89
C ILE A 138 12.17 6.47 9.53
N GLY A 139 10.90 6.22 9.20
CA GLY A 139 9.88 7.26 9.10
C GLY A 139 9.09 7.33 10.40
N VAL A 140 8.91 8.52 10.95
CA VAL A 140 8.06 8.77 12.11
C VAL A 140 6.91 9.66 11.68
N SER A 141 5.69 9.31 12.09
CA SER A 141 4.49 10.11 11.88
C SER A 141 3.79 10.33 13.21
N GLU A 142 3.48 11.58 13.54
CA GLU A 142 2.76 11.99 14.74
C GLU A 142 1.52 12.79 14.36
N LEU A 143 0.37 12.49 14.95
CA LEU A 143 -0.83 13.33 14.83
C LEU A 143 -0.65 14.59 15.68
N LYS A 144 -0.96 15.76 15.12
CA LYS A 144 -0.68 17.05 15.76
C LYS A 144 -1.37 17.26 17.11
N ASN A 145 -2.52 16.66 17.36
CA ASN A 145 -3.21 16.79 18.65
C ASN A 145 -2.88 15.62 19.59
N GLN A 146 -2.48 15.98 20.81
CA GLN A 146 -1.94 15.08 21.82
C GLN A 146 -3.02 14.15 22.38
N LEU A 147 -3.21 13.00 21.75
CA LEU A 147 -3.41 11.75 22.48
C LEU A 147 -2.10 11.00 22.40
N THR A 148 -1.31 11.08 23.48
CA THR A 148 -0.06 10.33 23.67
C THR A 148 -0.33 8.84 23.60
N TYR A 149 -0.36 8.27 22.39
CA TYR A 149 -0.10 6.86 22.20
C TYR A 149 1.41 6.69 22.11
N PRO A 150 2.02 5.89 23.00
CA PRO A 150 3.46 5.70 23.00
C PRO A 150 3.88 5.07 21.66
N LEU A 151 4.98 5.58 21.11
CA LEU A 151 5.83 4.96 20.08
C LEU A 151 5.41 3.53 19.70
N GLU A 152 4.57 3.39 18.67
CA GLU A 152 4.27 2.07 18.11
C GLU A 152 5.31 1.69 17.05
N LEU A 153 6.37 1.02 17.50
CA LEU A 153 6.92 -0.08 16.72
C LEU A 153 5.94 -1.27 16.86
N GLN A 154 5.04 -1.41 15.86
CA GLN A 154 4.15 -2.56 15.55
C GLN A 154 2.62 -2.38 15.71
N SER A 155 1.93 -2.99 14.73
CA SER A 155 0.56 -3.54 14.67
C SER A 155 -0.62 -2.88 15.43
N THR A 156 -1.43 -2.18 14.63
CA THR A 156 -2.90 -2.21 14.58
C THR A 156 -3.70 -1.28 15.51
N LYS A 157 -4.48 -0.38 14.90
CA LYS A 157 -5.93 -0.18 15.14
C LYS A 157 -6.63 0.36 13.88
N GLU A 158 -7.84 -0.14 13.64
CA GLU A 158 -8.44 -0.49 12.34
C GLU A 158 -8.82 0.64 11.36
N MET A 159 -8.52 1.91 11.62
CA MET A 159 -8.96 3.01 10.73
C MET A 159 -7.81 3.64 9.94
N PHE A 160 -6.61 3.66 10.52
CA PHE A 160 -5.39 4.01 9.79
C PHE A 160 -4.89 2.88 8.90
N LEU A 161 -5.36 1.64 9.14
CA LEU A 161 -4.95 0.47 8.38
C LEU A 161 -5.32 0.63 6.91
N ILE A 162 -6.52 1.09 6.54
CA ILE A 162 -6.92 1.16 5.12
C ILE A 162 -6.13 2.23 4.36
N CYS A 163 -5.94 3.41 4.95
CA CYS A 163 -5.07 4.45 4.38
C CYS A 163 -3.62 4.00 4.33
N ASN A 164 -3.04 3.44 5.40
CA ASN A 164 -1.67 2.96 5.37
C ASN A 164 -1.49 1.69 4.51
N ILE A 165 -2.51 0.84 4.35
CA ILE A 165 -2.47 -0.34 3.48
C ILE A 165 -2.54 0.11 2.03
N PHE A 166 -3.46 0.99 1.66
CA PHE A 166 -3.57 1.47 0.28
C PHE A 166 -2.41 2.42 -0.07
N LEU A 167 -2.01 3.34 0.81
CA LEU A 167 -0.80 4.14 0.62
C LEU A 167 0.48 3.31 0.70
N ARG A 168 0.63 2.30 1.58
CA ARG A 168 1.78 1.37 1.56
C ARG A 168 1.75 0.44 0.37
N LEU A 169 0.60 -0.01 -0.10
CA LEU A 169 0.49 -0.80 -1.33
C LEU A 169 0.95 0.06 -2.51
N ILE A 170 0.37 1.26 -2.67
CA ILE A 170 0.77 2.19 -3.71
C ILE A 170 2.27 2.51 -3.58
N THR A 171 2.76 3.02 -2.44
CA THR A 171 4.19 3.37 -2.27
C THR A 171 5.14 2.17 -2.36
N SER A 172 4.77 0.99 -1.87
CA SER A 172 5.59 -0.24 -1.99
C SER A 172 5.62 -0.81 -3.42
N PHE A 173 4.67 -0.45 -4.29
CA PHE A 173 4.71 -0.73 -5.73
C PHE A 173 5.30 0.41 -6.57
N MET A 174 5.36 1.63 -6.02
CA MET A 174 5.93 2.83 -6.65
C MET A 174 7.45 2.96 -6.53
N THR A 175 8.09 2.03 -5.81
CA THR A 175 9.55 2.00 -5.59
C THR A 175 10.23 0.89 -6.41
N ILE A 176 9.75 0.66 -7.64
CA ILE A 176 10.46 -0.09 -8.70
C ILE A 176 10.94 0.93 -9.73
#